data_AF-A0A949CNP8-F1
#
_entry.id   AF-A0A949CNP8-F1
#
_cell.length_a   1.000
_cell.length_b   1.000
_cell.length_c   1.000
_cell.angle_alpha   90.00
_cell.angle_beta   90.00
_cell.angle_gamma   90.00
#
_symmetry.space_group_name_H-M   'P 1'
#
loop_
_entity.id
_entity.type
_entity.pdbx_description
1 polymer ?
#
loop_
_entity_poly.entity_id
_entity_poly.type
_entity_poly.pdbx_seq_one_letter_code
_entity_poly.pdbx_strand_id
1 'polypeptide(L)'
;MLQVLYISAFSILAFLAVSNLLRNMFILGVDSQRQNRSSSSPVGNRPVIVPHPECLTEEGEIINEPLLVVRSLSIEDARERLDALYRASPNVHSQESEED
;
A
#
# COMPACT_ATOMS: atom_id res chain seq x y z
N MET A 1 -39.15 -39.54 7.80
CA MET A 1 -39.74 -38.23 7.39
C MET A 1 -38.89 -37.04 7.81
N LEU A 2 -38.47 -36.89 9.09
CA LEU A 2 -37.59 -35.77 9.52
C LEU A 2 -36.18 -35.77 8.89
N GLN A 3 -35.66 -36.94 8.54
CA GLN A 3 -34.32 -37.08 7.96
C GLN A 3 -34.18 -36.37 6.59
N VAL A 4 -35.26 -36.31 5.81
CA VAL A 4 -35.27 -35.56 4.53
C VAL A 4 -35.11 -34.06 4.79
N LEU A 5 -35.74 -33.53 5.84
CA LEU A 5 -35.59 -32.14 6.24
C LEU A 5 -34.19 -31.83 6.79
N TYR A 6 -33.55 -32.77 7.50
CA TYR A 6 -32.17 -32.58 7.96
C TYR A 6 -31.18 -32.53 6.79
N ILE A 7 -31.34 -33.42 5.81
CA ILE A 7 -30.48 -33.46 4.63
C ILE A 7 -30.68 -32.18 3.79
N SER A 8 -31.91 -31.69 3.65
CA SER A 8 -32.18 -30.44 2.93
C SER A 8 -31.61 -29.22 3.65
N ALA A 9 -31.81 -29.09 4.96
CA ALA A 9 -31.24 -28.00 5.74
C ALA A 9 -29.70 -28.00 5.73
N PHE A 10 -29.08 -29.17 5.87
CA PHE A 10 -27.63 -29.33 5.78
C PHE A 10 -27.10 -28.95 4.40
N SER A 11 -27.79 -29.34 3.32
CA SER A 11 -27.41 -28.96 1.95
C SER A 11 -27.43 -27.45 1.76
N ILE A 12 -28.48 -26.77 2.23
CA ILE A 12 -28.58 -25.30 2.15
C ILE A 12 -27.43 -24.64 2.90
N LEU A 13 -27.14 -25.09 4.13
CA LEU A 13 -26.03 -24.56 4.92
C LEU A 13 -24.67 -24.81 4.27
N ALA A 14 -24.46 -25.99 3.70
CA ALA A 14 -23.22 -26.33 3.00
C ALA A 14 -23.01 -25.43 1.76
N PHE A 15 -24.06 -25.20 0.96
CA PHE A 15 -23.99 -24.28 -0.18
C PHE A 15 -23.70 -22.83 0.24
N LEU A 16 -24.32 -22.35 1.32
CA LEU A 16 -24.05 -21.03 1.87
C LEU A 16 -22.60 -20.90 2.37
N ALA A 17 -22.08 -21.92 3.05
CA ALA A 17 -20.70 -21.92 3.55
C ALA A 17 -19.69 -21.94 2.40
N VAL A 18 -19.87 -22.80 1.40
CA VAL A 18 -18.97 -22.89 0.24
C VAL A 18 -19.00 -21.59 -0.57
N SER A 19 -20.17 -21.01 -0.81
CA SER A 19 -20.27 -19.73 -1.53
C SER A 19 -19.64 -18.56 -0.76
N ASN A 20 -19.81 -18.51 0.56
CA ASN A 20 -19.14 -17.53 1.43
C ASN A 20 -17.61 -17.68 1.37
N LEU A 21 -17.11 -18.91 1.44
CA LEU A 21 -15.69 -19.22 1.35
C LEU A 21 -15.11 -18.81 -0.01
N LEU A 22 -15.78 -19.16 -1.11
CA LEU A 22 -15.36 -18.74 -2.45
C LEU A 22 -15.33 -17.23 -2.61
N ARG A 23 -16.32 -16.51 -2.05
CA ARG A 23 -16.36 -15.05 -2.09
C ARG A 23 -15.21 -14.42 -1.31
N ASN A 24 -14.96 -14.89 -0.09
CA ASN A 24 -13.85 -14.42 0.73
C ASN A 24 -12.50 -14.73 0.07
N MET A 25 -12.34 -15.93 -0.48
CA MET A 25 -11.13 -16.33 -1.21
C MET A 25 -10.91 -15.48 -2.45
N PHE A 26 -11.96 -15.17 -3.22
CA PHE A 26 -11.84 -14.34 -4.43
C PHE A 26 -11.47 -12.90 -4.08
N ILE A 27 -12.08 -12.32 -3.03
CA ILE A 27 -11.73 -10.97 -2.56
C ILE A 27 -10.28 -10.93 -2.08
N LEU A 28 -9.87 -11.87 -1.22
CA LEU A 28 -8.50 -11.94 -0.68
C LEU A 28 -7.46 -12.30 -1.76
N GLY A 29 -7.82 -13.14 -2.73
CA GLY A 29 -6.96 -13.53 -3.84
C GLY A 29 -6.77 -12.41 -4.87
N VAL A 30 -7.80 -11.59 -5.10
CA VAL A 30 -7.68 -10.41 -5.95
C VAL A 30 -6.95 -9.27 -5.24
N ASP A 31 -7.16 -9.08 -3.93
CA ASP A 31 -6.40 -8.11 -3.14
C ASP A 31 -4.94 -8.49 -2.95
N SER A 32 -4.60 -9.79 -2.82
CA SER A 32 -3.18 -10.21 -2.78
C SER A 32 -2.45 -9.93 -4.10
N GLN A 33 -3.17 -9.93 -5.22
CA GLN A 33 -2.63 -9.56 -6.52
C GLN A 33 -2.62 -8.03 -6.75
N ARG A 34 -3.56 -7.29 -6.16
CA ARG A 34 -3.69 -5.82 -6.27
C ARG A 34 -2.95 -5.03 -5.20
N GLN A 35 -2.48 -5.62 -4.11
CA GLN A 35 -1.54 -4.97 -3.21
C GLN A 35 -0.17 -4.74 -3.88
N ASN A 36 0.09 -5.37 -5.03
CA ASN A 36 1.19 -5.03 -5.94
C ASN A 36 0.79 -4.05 -7.07
N ARG A 37 -0.49 -3.63 -7.18
CA ARG A 37 -0.99 -2.71 -8.21
C ARG A 37 -2.14 -1.86 -7.69
N SER A 38 -1.77 -0.74 -7.06
CA SER A 38 -2.49 0.54 -7.13
C SER A 38 -3.96 0.52 -6.65
N SER A 39 -4.16 1.14 -5.49
CA SER A 39 -5.48 1.45 -4.91
C SER A 39 -6.33 2.36 -5.82
N SER A 40 -7.14 1.74 -6.68
CA SER A 40 -8.24 2.41 -7.38
C SER A 40 -9.58 2.15 -6.66
N SER A 41 -9.78 2.88 -5.56
CA SER A 41 -11.11 3.03 -4.96
C SER A 41 -11.99 3.91 -5.85
N PRO A 42 -13.28 3.57 -6.09
CA PRO A 42 -14.15 4.34 -6.94
C PRO A 42 -14.78 5.52 -6.19
N VAL A 43 -14.69 6.69 -6.82
CA VAL A 43 -15.63 7.83 -6.78
C VAL A 43 -16.21 8.21 -5.42
N GLY A 44 -15.61 9.24 -4.83
CA GLY A 44 -16.18 10.03 -3.74
C GLY A 44 -15.19 11.09 -3.28
N ASN A 45 -15.24 12.28 -3.88
CA ASN A 45 -14.51 13.48 -3.44
C ASN A 45 -13.01 13.24 -3.12
N ARG A 46 -12.24 12.72 -4.08
CA ARG A 46 -10.83 12.40 -3.87
C ARG A 46 -10.01 13.70 -3.96
N PRO A 47 -9.20 14.07 -2.95
CA PRO A 47 -8.29 15.19 -3.06
C PRO A 47 -7.41 14.97 -4.30
N VAL A 48 -7.10 16.03 -5.03
CA VAL A 48 -6.14 15.98 -6.14
C VAL A 48 -4.81 15.57 -5.54
N ILE A 49 -4.48 14.29 -5.65
CA ILE A 49 -3.18 13.76 -5.25
C ILE A 49 -2.20 14.27 -6.30
N VAL A 50 -1.48 15.34 -5.98
CA VAL A 50 -0.34 15.77 -6.77
C VAL A 50 0.76 14.72 -6.54
N PRO A 51 1.10 13.90 -7.54
CA PRO A 51 2.14 12.88 -7.36
C PRO A 51 3.45 13.58 -7.04
N HIS A 52 4.19 13.05 -6.06
CA HIS A 52 5.54 13.51 -5.79
C HIS A 52 6.40 13.30 -7.06
N PRO A 53 7.35 14.19 -7.36
CA PRO A 53 8.13 14.12 -8.60
C PRO A 53 8.96 12.83 -8.71
N GLU A 54 9.26 12.17 -7.59
CA GLU A 54 9.96 10.87 -7.53
C GLU A 54 9.07 9.67 -7.88
N CYS A 55 7.74 9.88 -7.91
CA CYS A 55 6.73 8.88 -8.27
C CYS A 55 6.37 8.93 -9.77
N LEU A 56 7.23 9.49 -10.61
CA LEU A 56 7.06 9.55 -12.06
C LEU A 56 8.22 8.81 -12.75
N THR A 57 7.90 7.89 -13.64
CA THR A 57 8.89 7.25 -14.52
C THR A 57 9.38 8.24 -15.59
N GLU A 58 10.46 7.92 -16.31
CA GLU A 58 10.97 8.73 -17.42
C GLU A 58 9.93 8.93 -18.54
N GLU A 59 9.00 7.99 -18.70
CA GLU A 59 7.86 8.05 -19.62
C GLU A 59 6.66 8.84 -19.05
N GLY A 60 6.74 9.35 -17.82
CA GLY A 60 5.68 10.10 -17.15
C GLY A 60 4.57 9.24 -16.54
N GLU A 61 4.76 7.93 -16.43
CA GLU A 61 3.84 7.05 -15.72
C GLU A 61 3.97 7.20 -14.21
N ILE A 62 2.84 7.16 -13.49
CA ILE A 62 2.82 7.30 -12.03
C ILE A 62 3.14 5.94 -11.39
N ILE A 63 4.22 5.88 -10.62
CA ILE A 63 4.62 4.72 -9.81
C ILE A 63 4.25 4.94 -8.34
N ASN A 64 3.84 3.88 -7.65
CA ASN A 64 3.37 3.95 -6.26
C ASN A 64 4.53 4.02 -5.24
N GLU A 65 5.77 3.83 -5.70
CA GLU A 65 6.98 3.85 -4.89
C GLU A 65 8.05 4.70 -5.57
N PRO A 66 8.91 5.40 -4.83
CA PRO A 66 10.01 6.17 -5.41
C PRO A 66 11.04 5.22 -6.05
N LEU A 67 11.57 5.60 -7.21
CA LEU A 67 12.58 4.81 -7.92
C LEU A 67 13.88 4.72 -7.08
N LEU A 68 14.18 3.53 -6.53
CA LEU A 68 15.40 3.30 -5.75
C LEU A 68 16.61 3.15 -6.67
N VAL A 69 17.41 4.21 -6.82
CA VAL A 69 18.69 4.16 -7.55
C VAL A 69 19.82 3.78 -6.58
N VAL A 70 20.29 2.53 -6.64
CA VAL A 70 21.45 2.09 -5.86
C VAL A 70 22.73 2.66 -6.48
N ARG A 71 23.46 3.50 -5.73
CA ARG A 71 24.77 4.05 -6.14
C ARG A 71 25.89 3.37 -5.34
N SER A 72 26.99 3.02 -5.99
CA SER A 72 28.21 2.59 -5.29
C SER A 72 28.90 3.81 -4.68
N LEU A 73 28.65 4.07 -3.40
CA LEU A 73 29.27 5.16 -2.63
C LEU A 73 30.19 4.58 -1.56
N SER A 74 31.21 5.35 -1.17
CA SER A 74 32.00 5.01 0.02
C SER A 74 31.15 5.24 1.28
N ILE A 75 31.52 4.57 2.39
CA ILE A 75 30.80 4.71 3.67
C ILE A 75 30.86 6.16 4.17
N GLU A 76 31.97 6.85 3.91
CA GLU A 76 32.18 8.22 4.38
C GLU A 76 31.30 9.22 3.60
N ASP A 77 31.23 9.08 2.27
CA ASP A 77 30.35 9.91 1.45
C ASP A 77 28.87 9.69 1.79
N ALA A 78 28.50 8.45 2.14
CA ALA A 78 27.14 8.13 2.56
C ALA A 78 26.78 8.81 3.89
N ARG A 79 27.72 8.86 4.84
CA ARG A 79 27.54 9.59 6.11
C ARG A 79 27.36 11.08 5.87
N GLU A 80 28.25 11.70 5.10
CA GLU A 80 28.18 13.13 4.80
C GLU A 80 26.85 13.49 4.12
N ARG A 81 26.37 12.66 3.18
CA ARG A 81 25.09 12.86 2.50
C ARG A 81 23.90 12.76 3.47
N LEU A 82 23.95 11.83 4.41
CA LEU A 82 22.91 11.66 5.43
C LEU A 82 22.88 12.86 6.38
N ASP A 83 24.03 13.32 6.85
CA ASP A 83 24.14 14.51 7.71
C ASP A 83 23.63 15.78 7.00
N ALA A 84 23.93 15.92 5.70
CA ALA A 84 23.42 17.01 4.89
C ALA A 84 21.89 16.99 4.77
N LEU A 85 21.29 15.81 4.57
CA LEU A 85 19.83 15.64 4.53
C LEU A 85 19.19 15.93 5.89
N TYR A 86 19.84 15.52 6.98
CA TYR A 86 19.36 15.79 8.34
C TYR A 86 19.29 17.31 8.59
N ARG A 87 20.38 18.04 8.31
CA ARG A 87 20.44 19.51 8.49
C ARG A 87 19.49 20.28 7.56
N ALA A 88 19.27 19.80 6.35
CA ALA A 88 18.36 20.43 5.39
C ALA A 88 16.88 20.15 5.70
N SER A 89 16.57 19.29 6.66
CA SER A 89 15.19 18.97 7.02
C SER A 89 14.49 20.18 7.64
N PRO A 90 13.29 20.57 7.16
CA PRO A 90 12.56 21.74 7.66
C PRO A 90 12.27 21.70 9.17
N ASN A 91 12.31 20.52 9.79
CA ASN A 91 12.00 20.33 11.20
C ASN A 91 13.18 20.66 12.13
N VAL A 92 14.43 20.63 11.65
CA VAL A 92 15.61 20.77 12.51
C VAL A 92 15.81 22.20 13.00
N HIS A 93 15.44 23.21 12.21
CA HIS A 93 15.54 24.62 12.64
C HIS A 93 14.62 24.99 13.82
N SER A 94 13.58 24.20 14.11
CA SER A 94 12.67 24.49 15.22
C SER A 94 13.24 24.09 16.59
N GLN A 95 14.24 23.20 16.63
CA GLN A 95 14.83 22.71 17.89
C GLN A 95 16.06 23.49 18.34
N GLU A 96 16.86 24.04 17.43
CA GLU A 96 18.05 24.85 17.79
C GLU A 96 17.70 26.25 18.33
N SER A 97 16.46 26.71 18.16
CA SER A 97 16.03 28.07 18.54
C SER A 97 15.52 28.19 19.99
N GLU A 98 15.39 27.07 20.73
CA GLU A 98 14.86 27.04 22.11
C GLU A 98 15.95 26.85 23.20
N GLU A 99 17.23 26.85 22.81
CA GLU A 99 18.38 26.84 23.73
C GLU A 99 19.10 28.20 23.72
N ASP A 100 18.42 29.28 24.12
CA ASP A 100 19.03 30.56 24.52
C ASP A 100 18.28 31.19 25.72
#